data_AF-A0ABD5IA55-F1
#
_entry.id   AF-A0ABD5IA55-F1
#
_cell.length_a   1.000
_cell.length_b   1.000
_cell.length_c   1.000
_cell.angle_alpha   90.00
_cell.angle_beta   90.00
_cell.angle_gamma   90.00
#
_symmetry.space_group_name_H-M   'P 1'
#
loop_
_entity.id
_entity.type
_entity.pdbx_description
1 polymer ?
#
loop_
_entity_poly.entity_id
_entity_poly.type
_entity_poly.pdbx_seq_one_letter_code
_entity_poly.pdbx_strand_id
1 'polypeptide(L)' 'MNKEINFCLSKYEITYEIHTGSKVSRGLCERWASTRDIASNQVKEEIDRRFKGASKIVIY' A
#
# COMPACT_ATOMS: atom_id res chain seq x y z
N MET A 1 -7.76 -32.92 -13.38
CA MET A 1 -6.70 -32.55 -12.41
C MET A 1 -6.79 -31.05 -12.23
N ASN A 2 -7.57 -30.59 -11.25
CA ASN A 2 -7.73 -29.16 -10.97
C ASN A 2 -6.39 -28.67 -10.40
N LYS A 3 -5.70 -27.78 -11.11
CA LYS A 3 -4.56 -27.06 -10.55
C LYS A 3 -5.14 -26.15 -9.47
N GLU A 4 -5.09 -26.60 -8.22
CA GLU A 4 -5.30 -25.71 -7.07
C GLU A 4 -4.22 -24.64 -7.15
N ILE A 5 -4.59 -23.47 -7.67
CA ILE A 5 -3.76 -22.28 -7.59
C ILE A 5 -3.81 -21.89 -6.12
N ASN A 6 -2.85 -22.40 -5.35
CA ASN A 6 -2.67 -22.04 -3.97
C ASN A 6 -2.21 -20.58 -3.96
N PHE A 7 -3.16 -19.65 -3.89
CA PHE A 7 -2.90 -18.22 -3.75
C PHE A 7 -2.28 -18.02 -2.37
N CYS A 8 -0.96 -18.17 -2.28
CA CYS A 8 -0.23 -17.95 -1.05
C CYS A 8 -0.19 -16.44 -0.79
N LEU A 9 -1.18 -15.95 -0.03
CA LEU A 9 -1.18 -14.59 0.45
C LEU A 9 -0.17 -14.46 1.60
N SER A 10 0.69 -13.47 1.49
CA SER A 10 1.60 -13.09 2.56
C SER A 10 1.15 -11.76 3.16
N LYS A 11 1.35 -11.59 4.46
CA LYS A 11 1.13 -10.30 5.13
C LYS A 11 2.33 -9.42 4.86
N TYR A 12 2.11 -8.27 4.23
CA TYR A 12 3.12 -7.26 4.01
C TYR A 12 2.81 -6.04 4.85
N GLU A 13 3.81 -5.61 5.60
CA GLU A 13 3.84 -4.32 6.25
C GLU A 13 4.44 -3.30 5.27
N ILE A 14 3.65 -2.28 4.94
CA ILE A 14 3.98 -1.24 3.96
C ILE A 14 4.01 0.08 4.71
N THR A 15 5.18 0.73 4.70
CA THR A 15 5.33 2.05 5.34
C THR A 15 5.13 3.11 4.28
N TYR A 16 4.54 4.25 4.66
CA TYR A 16 4.29 5.31 3.71
C TYR A 16 4.46 6.70 4.30
N GLU A 17 4.72 7.65 3.42
CA GLU A 17 4.76 9.08 3.71
C GLU A 17 3.84 9.84 2.75
N ILE A 18 3.06 10.74 3.33
CA ILE A 18 2.14 11.62 2.60
C ILE A 18 2.61 13.05 2.84
N HIS A 19 2.95 13.73 1.76
CA HIS A 19 3.29 15.14 1.79
C HIS A 19 2.04 15.93 1.42
N THR A 20 1.61 16.84 2.31
CA THR A 20 0.51 17.78 2.09
C THR A 20 1.04 19.20 2.29
N GLY A 21 1.52 19.82 1.20
CA GLY A 21 2.23 21.09 1.27
C GLY A 21 3.51 20.97 2.10
N SER A 22 3.60 21.71 3.21
CA SER A 22 4.74 21.68 4.14
C SER A 22 4.65 20.59 5.22
N LYS A 23 3.55 19.84 5.30
CA LYS A 23 3.36 18.78 6.30
C LYS A 23 3.69 17.42 5.72
N VAL A 24 4.39 16.60 6.50
CA VAL A 24 4.66 15.20 6.18
C VAL A 24 3.97 14.33 7.22
N SER A 25 3.09 13.46 6.77
CA SER A 25 2.41 12.47 7.60
C SER A 25 2.97 11.09 7.27
N ARG A 26 3.51 10.40 8.26
CA ARG A 26 4.00 9.03 8.12
C ARG A 26 2.96 8.05 8.62
N GLY A 27 2.91 6.88 8.01
CA GLY A 27 2.01 5.82 8.45
C GLY A 27 2.52 4.45 8.05
N LEU A 28 1.82 3.45 8.57
CA LEU A 28 2.07 2.04 8.36
C LEU A 28 0.74 1.39 8.01
N CYS A 29 0.74 0.53 7.00
CA CYS A 29 -0.43 -0.26 6.66
C CYS A 29 -0.03 -1.72 6.46
N GLU A 30 -0.82 -2.63 7.00
CA GLU A 30 -0.67 -4.05 6.76
C GLU A 30 -1.67 -4.51 5.70
N ARG A 31 -1.18 -5.18 4.66
CA ARG A 31 -2.00 -5.72 3.57
C ARG A 31 -1.61 -7.16 3.27
N TRP A 32 -2.62 -7.98 3.07
CA TRP A 32 -2.46 -9.34 2.57
C TRP A 32 -2.48 -9.30 1.05
N ALA A 33 -1.41 -9.77 0.43
CA ALA A 33 -1.30 -9.82 -1.01
C ALA A 33 -0.42 -10.98 -1.45
N SER A 34 -0.50 -11.33 -2.73
CA SER A 34 0.37 -12.36 -3.32
C SER A 34 1.84 -11.88 -3.38
N THR A 35 2.05 -10.57 -3.56
CA THR A 35 3.38 -9.95 -3.62
C THR A 35 3.39 -8.60 -2.90
N ARG A 36 4.58 -8.15 -2.49
CA ARG A 36 4.77 -6.82 -1.89
C ARG A 36 4.37 -5.69 -2.84
N ASP A 37 4.57 -5.87 -4.15
CA ASP A 37 4.20 -4.88 -5.16
C ASP A 37 2.68 -4.66 -5.20
N ILE A 38 1.89 -5.74 -5.21
CA ILE A 38 0.43 -5.68 -5.14
C ILE A 38 -0.01 -5.02 -3.83
N ALA A 39 0.58 -5.39 -2.69
CA ALA A 39 0.29 -4.76 -1.41
C ALA A 39 0.59 -3.25 -1.44
N SER A 40 1.73 -2.86 -2.02
CA SER A 40 2.15 -1.46 -2.14
C SER A 40 1.21 -0.66 -3.02
N ASN A 41 0.76 -1.23 -4.15
CA ASN A 41 -0.19 -0.57 -5.04
C ASN A 41 -1.56 -0.39 -4.36
N GLN A 42 -2.06 -1.40 -3.65
CA GLN A 42 -3.29 -1.30 -2.87
C GLN A 42 -3.21 -0.20 -1.80
N VAL A 43 -2.08 -0.11 -1.08
CA VAL A 43 -1.86 0.96 -0.08
C VAL A 43 -1.82 2.33 -0.76
N LYS A 44 -1.13 2.45 -1.90
CA LYS A 44 -1.04 3.71 -2.65
C LYS A 44 -2.42 4.18 -3.12
N GLU A 45 -3.23 3.30 -3.71
CA GLU A 45 -4.59 3.62 -4.15
C GLU A 45 -5.49 4.05 -2.99
N GLU A 46 -5.36 3.39 -1.84
CA GLU A 46 -6.13 3.76 -0.66
C GLU A 46 -5.72 5.13 -0.10
N ILE A 47 -4.42 5.41 -0.03
CA ILE A 47 -3.90 6.69 0.40
C ILE A 47 -4.37 7.79 -0.55
N ASP A 48 -4.23 7.58 -1.86
CA ASP A 48 -4.66 8.55 -2.87
C ASP A 48 -6.17 8.85 -2.75
N ARG A 49 -6.99 7.82 -2.53
CA ARG A 49 -8.44 7.98 -2.33
C ARG A 49 -8.78 8.77 -1.06
N ARG A 50 -8.04 8.54 0.04
CA ARG A 50 -8.28 9.20 1.34
C ARG A 50 -7.68 10.60 1.41
N PHE A 51 -6.56 10.84 0.74
CA PHE A 51 -5.76 12.06 0.83
C PHE A 51 -5.70 12.78 -0.52
N LYS A 52 -6.85 13.21 -1.03
CA LYS A 52 -6.98 13.95 -2.31
C LYS A 52 -6.20 15.28 -2.39
N GLY A 53 -5.59 15.73 -1.29
CA GLY A 53 -4.73 16.91 -1.23
C GLY A 53 -3.24 16.60 -1.07
N ALA A 54 -2.84 15.33 -1.21
CA ALA A 54 -1.44 14.93 -1.16
C ALA A 54 -0.70 15.46 -2.40
N SER A 55 0.40 16.18 -2.19
CA SER A 55 1.30 16.59 -3.26
C SER A 55 2.27 15.47 -3.65
N LYS A 56 2.58 14.57 -2.71
CA LYS A 56 3.43 13.40 -2.95
C LYS A 56 3.08 12.28 -1.97
N ILE A 57 3.07 11.05 -2.48
CA ILE A 57 2.93 9.83 -1.69
C ILE A 57 4.19 8.97 -1.96
N VAL A 58 4.88 8.56 -0.91
CA VAL A 58 6.04 7.67 -0.97
C VAL A 58 5.70 6.39 -0.23
N ILE A 59 5.99 5.25 -0.86
CA ILE A 59 5.80 3.91 -0.28
C ILE A 59 7.17 3.26 -0.12
N TYR A 60 7.39 2.60 1.02
CA TYR A 60 8.63 1.90 1.40
C TYR A 60 8.42 0.39 1.53
#